data_AF-A0A937NV44-F1
#
_entry.id   AF-A0A937NV44-F1
#
_cell.length_a   1.000
_cell.length_b   1.000
_cell.length_c   1.000
_cell.angle_alpha   90.00
_cell.angle_beta   90.00
_cell.angle_gamma   90.00
#
_symmetry.space_group_name_H-M   'P 1'
#
loop_
_entity.id
_entity.type
_entity.pdbx_description
1 polymer ?
#
loop_
_entity_poly.entity_id
_entity_poly.type
_entity_poly.pdbx_seq_one_letter_code
_entity_poly.pdbx_strand_id
1 'polypeptide(L)'
;MSRILMRLVVLAAVAVLGSGVYIMTVGLPPPLVRHALRPIERAQGLHIAVDRLRWRPWNHIEAEGVRLCVAEGSPARVGDLRLDRLVTRVHRSHGRLRVDGFEASSQAPFLLLTGEGVMAAGGPYRFQIKTDASPDLIAAFLPTNIAPLVASLEVSGETWTDVELLQENPDTTNMIVRGTIHATDVTRHGVPADLVHAAFVYGDAALRVDELAIVRRDGMVTGQVYYDLAAKHLSVDGRVTAPPVEVARFIGPALERILAPYRIEGPATIRGTAHVGLRGNPARDVRLHVEGEHLGWRWFRADRAAFDLRMGERITLIENLDAQWCGGDVNGHLRFEKPALTNAPRRCSMDLIISGANLPSAVEVFRDVEDAEAYEGALSGQLALSADAGSNFWNTATGSGWLDIQDGYVLSIPLFGGLSKYLSALIPGLGYASQRDLRSSFQIRDGRIAASDALLLGRLITIQVKGSYTFGKDISARVQVKFLKEGLTATVTRLLTSPLTKALEFELTGTPKEPRWRPVNTPDRLLKFFAKQLGSVIPLRNSPNGKIDSPSESNP
;
A
#
# COMPACT_ATOMS: atom_id res chain seq x y z
N MET A 1 -26.45 52.24 -76.38
CA MET A 1 -26.64 51.79 -74.98
C MET A 1 -26.34 50.30 -74.74
N SER A 2 -26.36 49.38 -75.73
CA SER A 2 -26.20 47.92 -75.45
C SER A 2 -24.77 47.40 -75.27
N ARG A 3 -23.73 48.06 -75.82
CA ARG A 3 -22.33 47.57 -75.68
C ARG A 3 -21.71 47.81 -74.29
N ILE A 4 -22.20 48.80 -73.55
CA ILE A 4 -21.70 49.13 -72.20
C ILE A 4 -22.34 48.18 -71.16
N LEU A 5 -23.63 47.90 -71.29
CA LEU A 5 -24.35 46.95 -70.44
C LEU A 5 -23.78 45.53 -70.58
N MET A 6 -23.48 45.09 -71.80
CA MET A 6 -22.87 43.77 -72.05
C MET A 6 -21.46 43.65 -71.46
N ARG A 7 -20.66 44.73 -71.50
CA ARG A 7 -19.33 44.77 -70.87
C ARG A 7 -19.41 44.73 -69.34
N LEU A 8 -20.41 45.37 -68.73
CA LEU A 8 -20.65 45.34 -67.29
C LEU A 8 -21.09 43.95 -66.80
N VAL A 9 -21.95 43.25 -67.57
CA VAL A 9 -22.39 41.88 -67.24
C VAL A 9 -21.23 40.88 -67.36
N VAL A 10 -20.38 41.02 -68.38
CA VAL A 10 -19.18 40.18 -68.52
C VAL A 10 -18.16 40.47 -67.41
N LEU A 11 -17.97 41.75 -67.03
CA LEU A 11 -17.09 42.11 -65.90
C LEU A 11 -17.63 41.58 -64.56
N ALA A 12 -18.94 41.62 -64.35
CA ALA A 12 -19.58 41.03 -63.17
C ALA A 12 -19.46 39.50 -63.16
N ALA A 13 -19.63 38.84 -64.31
CA ALA A 13 -19.47 37.39 -64.43
C ALA A 13 -18.01 36.96 -64.22
N VAL A 14 -17.03 37.69 -64.76
CA VAL A 14 -15.59 37.45 -64.54
C VAL A 14 -15.19 37.81 -63.11
N ALA A 15 -15.79 38.82 -62.49
CA ALA A 15 -15.58 39.13 -61.08
C ALA A 15 -16.19 38.06 -60.17
N VAL A 16 -17.33 37.47 -60.52
CA VAL A 16 -17.98 36.37 -59.77
C VAL A 16 -17.22 35.06 -59.96
N LEU A 17 -16.80 34.74 -61.19
CA LEU A 17 -15.95 33.58 -61.48
C LEU A 17 -14.55 33.73 -60.88
N GLY A 18 -13.94 34.91 -60.99
CA GLY A 18 -12.66 35.25 -60.40
C GLY A 18 -12.72 35.28 -58.87
N SER A 19 -13.81 35.76 -58.28
CA SER A 19 -14.07 35.66 -56.83
C SER A 19 -14.33 34.21 -56.41
N GLY A 20 -15.01 33.41 -57.23
CA GLY A 20 -15.21 31.98 -56.99
C GLY A 20 -13.90 31.20 -57.03
N VAL A 21 -13.06 31.45 -58.04
CA VAL A 21 -11.70 30.91 -58.16
C VAL A 21 -10.83 31.41 -57.01
N TYR A 22 -10.87 32.69 -56.65
CA TYR A 22 -10.15 33.28 -55.51
C TYR A 22 -10.58 32.67 -54.17
N ILE A 23 -11.89 32.50 -53.92
CA ILE A 23 -12.42 31.85 -52.71
C ILE A 23 -12.00 30.36 -52.67
N MET A 24 -11.91 29.70 -53.82
CA MET A 24 -11.46 28.32 -53.95
C MET A 24 -9.92 28.16 -53.85
N THR A 25 -9.12 29.17 -54.21
CA THR A 25 -7.64 29.10 -54.28
C THR A 25 -6.96 29.81 -53.12
N VAL A 26 -7.38 31.04 -52.83
CA VAL A 26 -6.82 31.95 -51.82
C VAL A 26 -7.62 31.89 -50.51
N GLY A 27 -8.93 31.65 -50.57
CA GLY A 27 -9.82 31.57 -49.40
C GLY A 27 -10.76 32.79 -49.25
N LEU A 28 -11.68 32.70 -48.30
CA LEU A 28 -12.65 33.75 -47.97
C LEU A 28 -11.96 34.98 -47.36
N PRO A 29 -12.33 36.21 -47.78
CA PRO A 29 -11.82 37.43 -47.17
C PRO A 29 -12.09 37.50 -45.65
N PRO A 30 -11.14 38.01 -44.84
CA PRO A 30 -11.28 38.11 -43.37
C PRO A 30 -12.62 38.68 -42.84
N PRO A 31 -13.21 39.75 -43.42
CA PRO A 31 -14.51 40.26 -42.93
C PRO A 31 -15.68 39.30 -43.17
N LEU A 32 -15.65 38.51 -44.25
CA LEU A 32 -16.68 37.50 -44.54
C LEU A 32 -16.53 36.28 -43.62
N VAL A 33 -15.30 35.85 -43.33
CA VAL A 33 -15.01 34.80 -42.35
C VAL A 33 -15.54 35.20 -40.97
N ARG A 34 -15.23 36.41 -40.49
CA ARG A 34 -15.75 36.91 -39.21
C ARG A 34 -17.28 36.98 -39.19
N HIS A 35 -17.92 37.39 -40.28
CA HIS A 35 -19.38 37.45 -40.33
C HIS A 35 -20.02 36.05 -40.28
N ALA A 36 -19.41 35.07 -40.94
CA ALA A 36 -19.89 33.69 -40.95
C ALA A 36 -19.70 32.97 -39.59
N LEU A 37 -18.64 33.30 -38.84
CA LEU A 37 -18.33 32.68 -37.55
C LEU A 37 -19.10 33.30 -36.37
N ARG A 38 -19.44 34.60 -36.41
CA ARG A 38 -20.16 35.33 -35.34
C ARG A 38 -21.39 34.62 -34.75
N PRO A 39 -22.28 33.98 -35.53
CA PRO A 39 -23.44 33.28 -34.98
C PRO A 39 -23.04 32.05 -34.15
N ILE A 40 -21.97 31.35 -34.55
CA ILE A 40 -21.43 30.19 -33.86
C ILE A 40 -20.74 30.63 -32.56
N GLU A 41 -19.93 31.69 -32.64
CA GLU A 41 -19.23 32.25 -31.48
C GLU A 41 -20.21 32.69 -30.37
N ARG A 42 -21.31 33.35 -30.74
CA ARG A 42 -22.35 33.80 -29.79
C ARG A 42 -23.15 32.67 -29.17
N ALA A 43 -23.37 31.58 -29.90
CA ALA A 43 -24.18 30.46 -29.42
C ALA A 43 -23.41 29.53 -28.47
N GLN A 44 -22.07 29.49 -28.58
CA GLN A 44 -21.25 28.49 -27.90
C GLN A 44 -20.20 29.08 -26.94
N GLY A 45 -20.08 30.41 -26.85
CA GLY A 45 -19.09 31.05 -25.96
C GLY A 45 -17.65 30.75 -26.35
N LEU A 46 -17.39 30.53 -27.64
CA LEU A 46 -16.09 30.19 -28.22
C LEU A 46 -15.69 31.27 -29.21
N HIS A 47 -14.43 31.71 -29.18
CA HIS A 47 -13.82 32.54 -30.20
C HIS A 47 -13.06 31.66 -31.19
N ILE A 48 -13.38 31.80 -32.47
CA ILE A 48 -12.78 31.00 -33.55
C ILE A 48 -12.05 31.96 -34.48
N ALA A 49 -10.72 31.93 -34.45
CA ALA A 49 -9.91 32.62 -35.44
C ALA A 49 -9.46 31.62 -36.51
N VAL A 50 -9.52 32.02 -37.78
CA VAL A 50 -9.09 31.19 -38.90
C VAL A 50 -8.22 32.05 -39.81
N ASP A 51 -6.99 31.60 -40.07
CA ASP A 51 -6.05 32.30 -40.94
C ASP A 51 -6.50 32.25 -42.41
N ARG A 52 -7.06 31.11 -42.84
CA ARG A 52 -7.62 30.94 -44.19
C ARG A 52 -8.80 29.96 -44.22
N LEU A 53 -9.91 30.32 -44.87
CA LEU A 53 -11.10 29.47 -45.00
C LEU A 53 -11.46 29.28 -46.48
N ARG A 54 -11.37 28.07 -47.01
CA ARG A 54 -11.74 27.71 -48.39
C ARG A 54 -13.05 26.95 -48.40
N TRP A 55 -13.95 27.34 -49.29
CA TRP A 55 -15.19 26.59 -49.54
C TRP A 55 -15.06 25.84 -50.87
N ARG A 56 -15.19 24.50 -50.82
CA ARG A 56 -15.32 23.64 -52.01
C ARG A 56 -16.80 23.23 -52.11
N PRO A 57 -17.63 23.94 -52.89
CA PRO A 57 -19.10 23.84 -52.87
C PRO A 57 -19.69 22.45 -53.13
N TRP A 58 -18.90 21.51 -53.64
CA TRP A 58 -19.30 20.13 -53.93
C TRP A 58 -18.63 19.07 -53.07
N ASN A 59 -17.63 19.44 -52.24
CA ASN A 59 -16.77 18.49 -51.55
C ASN A 59 -16.71 18.74 -50.04
N HIS A 60 -16.13 19.85 -49.59
CA HIS A 60 -15.82 20.12 -48.18
C HIS A 60 -15.54 21.60 -47.92
N ILE A 61 -15.52 21.99 -46.66
CA ILE A 61 -14.96 23.25 -46.16
C ILE A 61 -13.57 22.93 -45.62
N GLU A 62 -12.56 23.70 -46.01
CA GLU A 62 -11.18 23.57 -45.53
C GLU A 62 -10.77 24.86 -44.83
N ALA A 63 -10.29 24.76 -43.60
CA ALA A 63 -9.77 25.87 -42.81
C ALA A 63 -8.30 25.60 -42.46
N GLU A 64 -7.45 26.61 -42.60
CA GLU A 64 -6.03 26.58 -42.21
C GLU A 64 -5.79 27.59 -41.08
N GLY A 65 -4.90 27.25 -40.15
CA GLY A 65 -4.54 28.11 -39.02
C GLY A 65 -5.73 28.43 -38.11
N VAL A 66 -6.50 27.40 -37.75
CA VAL A 66 -7.66 27.56 -36.86
C VAL A 66 -7.16 27.67 -35.42
N ARG A 67 -7.62 28.70 -34.71
CA ARG A 67 -7.40 28.88 -33.28
C ARG A 67 -8.75 28.87 -32.59
N LEU A 68 -8.88 28.00 -31.60
CA LEU A 68 -10.04 27.92 -30.73
C LEU A 68 -9.66 28.51 -29.38
N CYS A 69 -10.30 29.62 -29.02
CA CYS A 69 -10.16 30.28 -27.73
C CYS A 69 -11.53 30.30 -27.05
N VAL A 70 -11.58 30.19 -25.72
CA VAL A 70 -12.85 30.37 -25.01
C VAL A 70 -13.13 31.85 -24.77
N ALA A 71 -14.38 32.28 -24.92
CA ALA A 71 -14.79 33.64 -24.56
C ALA A 71 -14.68 33.87 -23.04
N GLU A 72 -14.18 35.04 -22.63
CA GLU A 72 -14.07 35.41 -21.20
C GLU A 72 -15.41 35.21 -20.48
N GLY A 73 -15.41 34.36 -19.44
CA GLY A 73 -16.58 34.07 -18.59
C GLY A 73 -17.32 32.76 -18.85
N SER A 74 -16.91 31.93 -19.82
CA SER A 74 -17.50 30.60 -20.04
C SER A 74 -16.98 29.54 -19.04
N PRO A 75 -17.80 28.59 -18.54
CA PRO A 75 -17.39 27.59 -17.55
C PRO A 75 -16.44 26.51 -18.10
N ALA A 76 -16.38 26.32 -19.42
CA ALA A 76 -15.44 25.41 -20.07
C ALA A 76 -14.12 26.13 -20.34
N ARG A 77 -12.98 25.64 -19.85
CA ARG A 77 -11.64 26.09 -20.28
C ARG A 77 -11.09 25.11 -21.30
N VAL A 78 -11.40 25.30 -22.58
CA VAL A 78 -10.66 24.70 -23.69
C VAL A 78 -9.33 25.45 -23.74
N GLY A 79 -8.19 24.78 -23.54
CA GLY A 79 -6.88 25.40 -23.73
C GLY A 79 -6.73 25.98 -25.15
N ASP A 80 -5.82 26.95 -25.35
CA ASP A 80 -5.55 27.52 -26.67
C ASP A 80 -5.10 26.43 -27.66
N LEU A 81 -6.05 25.87 -28.41
CA LEU A 81 -5.78 24.82 -29.39
C LEU A 81 -5.53 25.48 -30.74
N ARG A 82 -4.33 25.22 -31.28
CA ARG A 82 -3.96 25.60 -32.64
C ARG A 82 -4.00 24.38 -33.54
N LEU A 83 -4.87 24.44 -34.54
CA LEU A 83 -4.97 23.45 -35.61
C LEU A 83 -4.36 24.06 -36.88
N ASP A 84 -3.41 23.35 -37.47
CA ASP A 84 -2.82 23.78 -38.74
C ASP A 84 -3.82 23.61 -39.89
N ARG A 85 -4.66 22.59 -39.82
CA ARG A 85 -5.65 22.27 -40.83
C ARG A 85 -6.92 21.68 -40.22
N LEU A 86 -8.07 22.05 -40.76
CA LEU A 86 -9.38 21.47 -40.46
C LEU A 86 -10.16 21.31 -41.77
N VAL A 87 -10.46 20.08 -42.15
CA VAL A 87 -11.29 19.74 -43.31
C VAL A 87 -12.60 19.18 -42.79
N THR A 88 -13.74 19.69 -43.25
CA THR A 88 -15.04 19.22 -42.80
C THR A 88 -16.08 19.17 -43.92
N ARG A 89 -16.93 18.14 -43.91
CA ARG A 89 -18.09 18.02 -44.79
C ARG A 89 -19.34 18.30 -43.99
N VAL A 90 -20.03 19.37 -44.35
CA VAL A 90 -21.22 19.85 -43.63
C VAL A 90 -22.41 19.86 -44.56
N HIS A 91 -23.47 19.17 -44.16
CA HIS A 91 -24.76 19.16 -44.82
C HIS A 91 -25.81 19.78 -43.89
N ARG A 92 -26.56 20.76 -44.41
CA ARG A 92 -27.68 21.34 -43.66
C ARG A 92 -28.98 20.69 -44.12
N SER A 93 -29.72 20.09 -43.20
CA SER A 93 -31.01 19.45 -43.47
C SER A 93 -31.97 19.73 -42.32
N HIS A 94 -33.17 20.23 -42.62
CA HIS A 94 -34.26 20.45 -41.65
C HIS A 94 -33.85 21.22 -40.37
N GLY A 95 -33.07 22.31 -40.52
CA GLY A 95 -32.62 23.14 -39.39
C GLY A 95 -31.49 22.52 -38.55
N ARG A 96 -31.01 21.33 -38.90
CA ARG A 96 -29.83 20.68 -38.30
C ARG A 96 -28.62 20.78 -39.24
N LEU A 97 -27.45 20.98 -38.66
CA LEU A 97 -26.16 20.84 -39.31
C LEU A 97 -25.65 19.43 -39.03
N ARG A 98 -25.45 18.65 -40.09
CA ARG A 98 -24.80 17.35 -40.03
C ARG A 98 -23.37 17.51 -40.53
N VAL A 99 -22.41 17.10 -39.73
CA VAL A 99 -21.01 16.96 -40.08
C VAL A 99 -20.79 15.50 -40.45
N ASP A 100 -20.72 15.19 -41.74
CA ASP A 100 -20.53 13.82 -42.26
C ASP A 100 -19.10 13.31 -42.12
N GLY A 101 -18.20 14.19 -41.67
CA GLY A 101 -16.80 13.90 -41.48
C GLY A 101 -16.02 15.19 -41.26
N PHE A 102 -15.17 15.22 -40.25
CA PHE A 102 -14.12 16.21 -40.11
C PHE A 102 -12.78 15.54 -39.85
N GLU A 103 -11.72 16.19 -40.31
CA GLU A 103 -10.33 15.84 -40.07
C GLU A 103 -9.63 17.13 -39.63
N ALA A 104 -9.09 17.16 -38.43
CA ALA A 104 -8.33 18.27 -37.92
C ALA A 104 -6.92 17.80 -37.57
N SER A 105 -5.90 18.55 -37.98
CA SER A 105 -4.51 18.18 -37.71
C SER A 105 -3.70 19.37 -37.19
N SER A 106 -2.75 19.07 -36.30
CA SER A 106 -1.69 20.00 -35.86
C SER A 106 -0.33 19.29 -35.94
N GLN A 107 0.73 20.01 -36.29
CA GLN A 107 2.10 19.51 -36.40
C GLN A 107 2.93 19.75 -35.13
N ALA A 108 2.51 20.71 -34.29
CA ALA A 108 3.23 21.07 -33.07
C ALA A 108 2.26 21.58 -31.99
N PRO A 109 1.78 20.72 -31.09
CA PRO A 109 2.06 19.28 -30.99
C PRO A 109 1.36 18.45 -32.09
N PHE A 110 1.89 17.27 -32.42
CA PHE A 110 1.23 16.39 -33.39
C PHE A 110 -0.12 15.92 -32.86
N LEU A 111 -1.17 16.14 -33.65
CA LEU A 111 -2.55 15.82 -33.29
C LEU A 111 -3.31 15.49 -34.58
N LEU A 112 -3.98 14.34 -34.64
CA LEU A 112 -4.97 14.05 -35.67
C LEU A 112 -6.32 13.75 -35.01
N LEU A 113 -7.32 14.58 -35.30
CA LEU A 113 -8.70 14.39 -34.89
C LEU A 113 -9.53 14.01 -36.11
N THR A 114 -10.25 12.91 -36.04
CA THR A 114 -11.27 12.57 -37.04
C THR A 114 -12.61 12.42 -36.35
N GLY A 115 -13.70 12.73 -37.04
CA GLY A 115 -15.00 12.57 -36.41
C GLY A 115 -16.18 12.92 -37.29
N GLU A 116 -17.37 12.69 -36.76
CA GLU A 116 -18.64 13.04 -37.37
C GLU A 116 -19.60 13.52 -36.30
N GLY A 117 -20.68 14.21 -36.70
CA GLY A 117 -21.64 14.68 -35.72
C GLY A 117 -22.85 15.35 -36.30
N VAL A 118 -23.82 15.62 -35.43
CA VAL A 118 -25.02 16.36 -35.75
C VAL A 118 -25.24 17.40 -34.68
N MET A 119 -25.57 18.62 -35.10
CA MET A 119 -25.84 19.75 -34.24
C MET A 119 -27.12 20.46 -34.70
N ALA A 120 -28.04 20.71 -33.78
CA ALA A 120 -29.12 21.66 -34.02
C ALA A 120 -28.62 23.09 -33.70
N ALA A 121 -29.02 24.09 -34.49
CA ALA A 121 -28.62 25.47 -34.24
C ALA A 121 -29.16 25.95 -32.87
N GLY A 122 -28.26 26.15 -31.89
CA GLY A 122 -28.64 26.46 -30.51
C GLY A 122 -29.34 25.32 -29.76
N GLY A 123 -29.20 24.08 -30.25
CA GLY A 123 -29.86 22.90 -29.72
C GLY A 123 -28.88 21.77 -29.40
N PRO A 124 -29.37 20.54 -29.18
CA PRO A 124 -28.52 19.40 -28.82
C PRO A 124 -27.48 19.10 -29.90
N TYR A 125 -26.34 18.59 -29.45
CA TYR A 125 -25.29 18.10 -30.33
C TYR A 125 -24.79 16.72 -29.91
N ARG A 126 -24.36 15.96 -30.91
CA ARG A 126 -23.63 14.70 -30.73
C ARG A 126 -22.46 14.68 -31.70
N PHE A 127 -21.25 14.47 -31.19
CA PHE A 127 -20.04 14.30 -31.98
C PHE A 127 -19.33 13.03 -31.55
N GLN A 128 -18.88 12.23 -32.52
CA GLN A 128 -17.92 11.17 -32.29
C GLN A 128 -16.57 11.63 -32.82
N ILE A 129 -15.54 11.47 -32.00
CA ILE A 129 -14.19 11.97 -32.22
C ILE A 129 -13.21 10.83 -31.94
N LYS A 130 -12.38 10.50 -32.92
CA LYS A 130 -11.25 9.59 -32.76
C LYS A 130 -9.96 10.37 -32.88
N THR A 131 -9.01 10.06 -32.01
CA THR A 131 -7.71 10.73 -31.96
C THR A 131 -6.60 9.75 -31.61
N ASP A 132 -5.43 9.95 -32.21
CA ASP A 132 -4.17 9.31 -31.84
C ASP A 132 -3.33 10.22 -30.92
N ALA A 133 -3.91 11.32 -30.43
CA ALA A 133 -3.24 12.24 -29.53
C ALA A 133 -2.76 11.52 -28.27
N SER A 134 -1.60 11.94 -27.80
CA SER A 134 -1.13 11.57 -26.48
C SER A 134 -2.06 12.16 -25.39
N PRO A 135 -2.27 11.43 -24.27
CA PRO A 135 -3.20 11.85 -23.22
C PRO A 135 -2.93 13.25 -22.64
N ASP A 136 -1.67 13.68 -22.59
CA ASP A 136 -1.27 15.01 -22.11
C ASP A 136 -1.84 16.15 -22.98
N LEU A 137 -1.97 15.95 -24.29
CA LEU A 137 -2.63 16.89 -25.19
C LEU A 137 -4.13 16.93 -24.94
N ILE A 138 -4.74 15.77 -24.67
CA ILE A 138 -6.16 15.64 -24.34
C ILE A 138 -6.45 16.30 -22.98
N ALA A 139 -5.50 16.28 -22.05
CA ALA A 139 -5.67 16.85 -20.71
C ALA A 139 -6.00 18.35 -20.73
N ALA A 140 -5.56 19.10 -21.74
CA ALA A 140 -5.90 20.52 -21.91
C ALA A 140 -7.40 20.79 -22.14
N PHE A 141 -8.17 19.74 -22.47
CA PHE A 141 -9.61 19.80 -22.71
C PHE A 141 -10.42 19.21 -21.55
N LEU A 142 -9.75 18.65 -20.53
CA LEU A 142 -10.38 18.04 -19.37
C LEU A 142 -10.60 19.08 -18.25
N PRO A 143 -11.63 18.87 -17.40
CA PRO A 143 -11.81 19.66 -16.19
C PRO A 143 -10.54 19.73 -15.34
N THR A 144 -10.30 20.87 -14.66
CA THR A 144 -9.07 21.17 -13.90
C THR A 144 -8.70 20.14 -12.83
N ASN A 145 -9.67 19.36 -12.36
CA ASN A 145 -9.48 18.31 -11.36
C ASN A 145 -9.11 16.95 -11.95
N ILE A 146 -9.27 16.74 -13.26
CA ILE A 146 -8.94 15.50 -13.99
C ILE A 146 -7.68 15.71 -14.84
N ALA A 147 -7.52 16.90 -15.43
CA ALA A 147 -6.37 17.24 -16.28
C ALA A 147 -5.00 16.89 -15.69
N PRO A 148 -4.69 17.13 -14.39
CA PRO A 148 -3.38 16.80 -13.83
C PRO A 148 -3.08 15.30 -13.79
N LEU A 149 -4.11 14.46 -13.66
CA LEU A 149 -3.94 13.00 -13.67
C LEU A 149 -3.52 12.55 -15.07
N VAL A 150 -4.24 13.01 -16.09
CA VAL A 150 -4.01 12.62 -17.48
C VAL A 150 -2.72 13.22 -18.04
N ALA A 151 -2.41 14.48 -17.70
CA ALA A 151 -1.17 15.15 -18.08
C ALA A 151 0.10 14.54 -17.45
N SER A 152 -0.05 13.72 -16.40
CA SER A 152 1.09 13.05 -15.77
C SER A 152 1.46 11.71 -16.42
N LEU A 153 0.75 11.31 -17.48
CA LEU A 153 1.04 10.11 -18.26
C LEU A 153 2.04 10.44 -19.37
N GLU A 154 3.19 9.79 -19.35
CA GLU A 154 4.17 9.84 -20.44
C GLU A 154 3.95 8.61 -21.32
N VAL A 155 3.56 8.82 -22.58
CA VAL A 155 3.26 7.72 -23.52
C VAL A 155 4.32 7.70 -24.60
N SER A 156 4.92 6.53 -24.83
CA SER A 156 5.93 6.32 -25.87
C SER A 156 5.53 5.33 -26.95
N GLY A 157 4.49 4.53 -26.69
CA GLY A 157 3.93 3.56 -27.64
C GLY A 157 2.71 4.07 -28.40
N GLU A 158 1.91 3.15 -28.91
CA GLU A 158 0.64 3.44 -29.57
C GLU A 158 -0.38 4.00 -28.58
N THR A 159 -1.07 5.06 -29.00
CA THR A 159 -2.19 5.67 -28.27
C THR A 159 -3.36 5.91 -29.21
N TRP A 160 -4.55 5.58 -28.76
CA TRP A 160 -5.78 6.02 -29.41
C TRP A 160 -6.83 6.32 -28.36
N THR A 161 -7.69 7.28 -28.68
CA THR A 161 -8.86 7.62 -27.87
C THR A 161 -10.07 7.79 -28.79
N ASP A 162 -11.17 7.13 -28.46
CA ASP A 162 -12.49 7.36 -29.04
C ASP A 162 -13.33 8.11 -28.02
N VAL A 163 -13.92 9.25 -28.40
CA VAL A 163 -14.71 10.12 -27.56
C VAL A 163 -16.01 10.47 -28.26
N GLU A 164 -17.11 10.25 -27.57
CA GLU A 164 -18.40 10.81 -27.92
C GLU A 164 -18.74 11.99 -26.98
N LEU A 165 -18.96 13.15 -27.59
CA LEU A 165 -19.45 14.35 -26.94
C LEU A 165 -20.95 14.46 -27.18
N LEU A 166 -21.72 14.63 -26.11
CA LEU A 166 -23.16 14.72 -26.15
C LEU A 166 -23.66 15.89 -25.29
N GLN A 167 -24.53 16.72 -25.85
CA GLN A 167 -25.35 17.66 -25.10
C GLN A 167 -26.79 17.46 -25.52
N GLU A 168 -27.64 16.97 -24.60
CA GLU A 168 -29.06 16.71 -24.87
C GLU A 168 -29.95 17.93 -24.58
N ASN A 169 -29.60 18.71 -23.56
CA ASN A 169 -30.34 19.92 -23.19
C ASN A 169 -29.47 21.18 -23.37
N PRO A 170 -29.75 22.03 -24.37
CA PRO A 170 -28.99 23.25 -24.64
C PRO A 170 -29.12 24.31 -23.53
N ASP A 171 -30.16 24.25 -22.69
CA ASP A 171 -30.34 25.14 -21.54
C ASP A 171 -29.47 24.75 -20.35
N THR A 172 -28.81 23.58 -20.42
CA THR A 172 -27.88 23.11 -19.40
C THR A 172 -26.44 23.15 -19.92
N THR A 173 -25.51 23.53 -19.05
CA THR A 173 -24.07 23.39 -19.29
C THR A 173 -23.56 21.95 -19.15
N ASN A 174 -24.46 20.97 -18.96
CA ASN A 174 -24.10 19.57 -18.77
C ASN A 174 -23.79 18.91 -20.11
N MET A 175 -22.50 18.96 -20.46
CA MET A 175 -21.92 18.14 -21.50
C MET A 175 -21.59 16.77 -20.92
N ILE A 176 -22.03 15.71 -21.63
CA ILE A 176 -21.62 14.34 -21.38
C ILE A 176 -20.48 14.01 -22.34
N VAL A 177 -19.40 13.47 -21.79
CA VAL A 177 -18.24 13.00 -22.52
C VAL A 177 -18.09 11.52 -22.19
N ARG A 178 -18.20 10.63 -23.17
CA ARG A 178 -17.92 9.21 -22.95
C ARG A 178 -16.91 8.72 -23.96
N GLY A 179 -16.12 7.73 -23.61
CA GLY A 179 -15.08 7.29 -24.51
C GLY A 179 -14.25 6.14 -23.97
N THR A 180 -13.24 5.80 -24.75
CA THR A 180 -12.25 4.78 -24.41
C THR A 180 -10.88 5.33 -24.70
N ILE A 181 -9.96 5.16 -23.75
CA ILE A 181 -8.54 5.47 -23.89
C ILE A 181 -7.77 4.17 -23.93
N HIS A 182 -6.81 4.09 -24.84
CA HIS A 182 -5.86 3.00 -24.94
C HIS A 182 -4.48 3.57 -25.19
N ALA A 183 -3.50 3.22 -24.36
CA ALA A 183 -2.12 3.65 -24.51
C ALA A 183 -1.16 2.52 -24.12
N THR A 184 -0.12 2.32 -24.92
CA THR A 184 0.95 1.34 -24.67
C THR A 184 2.26 2.04 -24.32
N ASP A 185 3.15 1.34 -23.62
CA ASP A 185 4.44 1.86 -23.14
C ASP A 185 4.29 3.20 -22.39
N VAL A 186 3.51 3.15 -21.31
CA VAL A 186 3.13 4.30 -20.48
C VAL A 186 4.00 4.37 -19.25
N THR A 187 4.60 5.52 -18.97
CA THR A 187 5.34 5.78 -17.74
C THR A 187 4.63 6.84 -16.92
N ARG A 188 4.55 6.61 -15.60
CA ARG A 188 4.03 7.61 -14.66
C ARG A 188 4.80 7.53 -13.35
N HIS A 189 5.28 8.66 -12.86
CA HIS A 189 6.11 8.73 -11.65
C HIS A 189 7.32 7.77 -11.68
N GLY A 190 7.94 7.60 -12.85
CA GLY A 190 9.08 6.70 -13.07
C GLY A 190 8.71 5.21 -13.10
N VAL A 191 7.43 4.88 -13.06
CA VAL A 191 6.92 3.51 -13.05
C VAL A 191 6.33 3.16 -14.42
N PRO A 192 6.85 2.14 -15.12
CA PRO A 192 6.35 1.77 -16.45
C PRO A 192 5.11 0.87 -16.38
N ALA A 193 4.27 0.93 -17.39
CA ALA A 193 3.15 0.04 -17.66
C ALA A 193 3.12 -0.27 -19.15
N ASP A 194 2.89 -1.53 -19.50
CA ASP A 194 2.86 -2.00 -20.89
C ASP A 194 1.58 -1.54 -21.58
N LEU A 195 0.47 -1.46 -20.83
CA LEU A 195 -0.83 -1.01 -21.32
C LEU A 195 -1.58 -0.24 -20.23
N VAL A 196 -2.21 0.87 -20.62
CA VAL A 196 -3.29 1.53 -19.89
C VAL A 196 -4.51 1.57 -20.79
N HIS A 197 -5.59 0.95 -20.34
CA HIS A 197 -6.88 0.94 -21.00
C HIS A 197 -7.98 1.33 -20.03
N ALA A 198 -8.95 2.13 -20.49
CA ALA A 198 -10.10 2.51 -19.69
C ALA A 198 -11.25 3.00 -20.58
N ALA A 199 -12.47 2.59 -20.26
CA ALA A 199 -13.68 3.25 -20.70
C ALA A 199 -14.07 4.32 -19.67
N PHE A 200 -14.58 5.47 -20.10
CA PHE A 200 -14.96 6.54 -19.18
C PHE A 200 -16.25 7.23 -19.61
N VAL A 201 -16.95 7.79 -18.63
CA VAL A 201 -18.09 8.67 -18.80
C VAL A 201 -17.94 9.83 -17.80
N TYR A 202 -17.94 11.05 -18.31
CA TYR A 202 -17.95 12.27 -17.53
C TYR A 202 -19.21 13.07 -17.86
N GLY A 203 -19.95 13.47 -16.84
CA GLY A 203 -21.19 14.25 -16.96
C GLY A 203 -21.75 14.53 -15.58
N ASP A 204 -22.57 15.56 -15.45
CA ASP A 204 -23.26 15.89 -14.18
C ASP A 204 -22.31 16.00 -12.97
N ALA A 205 -21.11 16.53 -13.18
CA ALA A 205 -20.04 16.62 -12.17
C ALA A 205 -19.64 15.28 -11.55
N ALA A 206 -19.76 14.18 -12.30
CA ALA A 206 -19.25 12.86 -11.94
C ALA A 206 -18.36 12.29 -13.06
N LEU A 207 -17.33 11.54 -12.68
CA LEU A 207 -16.49 10.75 -13.57
C LEU A 207 -16.68 9.27 -13.21
N ARG A 208 -17.11 8.46 -14.16
CA ARG A 208 -17.11 7.01 -14.08
C ARG A 208 -16.03 6.48 -15.02
N VAL A 209 -15.23 5.56 -14.53
CA VAL A 209 -14.23 4.82 -15.29
C VAL A 209 -14.55 3.34 -15.13
N ASP A 210 -14.81 2.69 -16.24
CA ASP A 210 -15.07 1.27 -16.36
C ASP A 210 -13.94 0.62 -17.15
N GLU A 211 -13.85 -0.72 -17.09
CA GLU A 211 -12.86 -1.49 -17.84
C GLU A 211 -11.42 -0.98 -17.63
N LEU A 212 -11.13 -0.40 -16.44
CA LEU A 212 -9.80 0.07 -16.13
C LEU A 212 -8.88 -1.15 -16.12
N ALA A 213 -7.86 -1.14 -16.96
CA ALA A 213 -6.81 -2.13 -17.01
C ALA A 213 -5.45 -1.43 -17.11
N ILE A 214 -4.58 -1.66 -16.14
CA ILE A 214 -3.17 -1.26 -16.17
C ILE A 214 -2.36 -2.55 -16.16
N VAL A 215 -1.73 -2.88 -17.28
CA VAL A 215 -0.92 -4.10 -17.42
C VAL A 215 0.54 -3.74 -17.27
N ARG A 216 1.27 -4.56 -16.53
CA ARG A 216 2.70 -4.50 -16.35
C ARG A 216 3.30 -5.89 -16.56
N ARG A 217 4.59 -5.94 -16.83
CA ARG A 217 5.36 -7.19 -16.91
C ARG A 217 5.21 -8.11 -15.68
N ASP A 218 4.92 -7.54 -14.52
CA ASP A 218 4.89 -8.19 -13.20
C ASP A 218 3.48 -8.30 -12.60
N GLY A 219 2.43 -8.00 -13.38
CA GLY A 219 1.03 -8.19 -12.99
C GLY A 219 0.12 -7.13 -13.58
N MET A 220 -1.10 -7.00 -13.04
CA MET A 220 -2.06 -6.02 -13.54
C MET A 220 -2.91 -5.38 -12.45
N VAL A 221 -3.53 -4.26 -12.79
CA VAL A 221 -4.59 -3.62 -12.03
C VAL A 221 -5.83 -3.61 -12.90
N THR A 222 -6.95 -4.12 -12.38
CA THR A 222 -8.24 -4.09 -13.07
C THR A 222 -9.33 -3.55 -12.16
N GLY A 223 -10.30 -2.78 -12.68
CA GLY A 223 -11.41 -2.35 -11.85
C GLY A 223 -12.30 -1.27 -12.45
N GLN A 224 -13.03 -0.62 -11.56
CA GLN A 224 -13.90 0.52 -11.84
C GLN A 224 -13.62 1.63 -10.82
N VAL A 225 -13.74 2.87 -11.29
CA VAL A 225 -13.59 4.06 -10.46
C VAL A 225 -14.79 4.97 -10.69
N TYR A 226 -15.38 5.44 -9.61
CA TYR A 226 -16.42 6.47 -9.65
C TYR A 226 -16.00 7.64 -8.78
N TYR A 227 -15.98 8.83 -9.35
CA TYR A 227 -15.63 10.06 -8.65
C TYR A 227 -16.75 11.08 -8.80
N ASP A 228 -17.41 11.38 -7.68
CA ASP A 228 -18.36 12.48 -7.57
C ASP A 228 -17.60 13.74 -7.18
N LEU A 229 -17.50 14.70 -8.11
CA LEU A 229 -16.76 15.93 -7.91
C LEU A 229 -17.48 16.88 -6.95
N ALA A 230 -18.81 16.84 -6.93
CA ALA A 230 -19.64 17.71 -6.09
C ALA A 230 -19.58 17.26 -4.63
N ALA A 231 -19.78 15.97 -4.39
CA ALA A 231 -19.68 15.35 -3.05
C ALA A 231 -18.23 15.12 -2.60
N LYS A 232 -17.24 15.29 -3.51
CA LYS A 232 -15.82 14.97 -3.31
C LYS A 232 -15.66 13.54 -2.80
N HIS A 233 -16.32 12.60 -3.46
CA HIS A 233 -16.38 11.22 -3.03
C HIS A 233 -15.83 10.30 -4.11
N LEU A 234 -14.86 9.46 -3.75
CA LEU A 234 -14.23 8.49 -4.64
C LEU A 234 -14.64 7.08 -4.21
N SER A 235 -15.17 6.32 -5.15
CA SER A 235 -15.45 4.89 -5.02
C SER A 235 -14.58 4.11 -5.99
N VAL A 236 -13.98 3.03 -5.52
CA VAL A 236 -13.15 2.13 -6.31
C VAL A 236 -13.58 0.70 -6.02
N ASP A 237 -13.70 -0.12 -7.05
CA ASP A 237 -13.78 -1.58 -6.96
C ASP A 237 -12.72 -2.14 -7.89
N GLY A 238 -11.83 -2.99 -7.38
CA GLY A 238 -10.77 -3.50 -8.22
C GLY A 238 -9.98 -4.65 -7.64
N ARG A 239 -9.08 -5.15 -8.49
CA ARG A 239 -8.12 -6.21 -8.22
C ARG A 239 -6.74 -5.75 -8.68
N VAL A 240 -5.75 -5.96 -7.83
CA VAL A 240 -4.34 -5.68 -8.05
C VAL A 240 -3.58 -6.98 -7.89
N THR A 241 -2.83 -7.38 -8.92
CA THR A 241 -1.87 -8.49 -8.88
C THR A 241 -0.43 -8.02 -9.18
N ALA A 242 -0.29 -6.82 -9.74
CA ALA A 242 1.01 -6.15 -9.87
C ALA A 242 1.59 -5.77 -8.49
N PRO A 243 2.92 -5.56 -8.36
CA PRO A 243 3.55 -5.21 -7.09
C PRO A 243 2.89 -3.97 -6.44
N PRO A 244 2.26 -4.10 -5.25
CA PRO A 244 1.43 -3.03 -4.69
C PRO A 244 2.17 -1.71 -4.44
N VAL A 245 3.46 -1.77 -4.11
CA VAL A 245 4.31 -0.59 -3.90
C VAL A 245 4.52 0.18 -5.21
N GLU A 246 4.77 -0.52 -6.31
CA GLU A 246 4.93 0.10 -7.64
C GLU A 246 3.59 0.65 -8.15
N VAL A 247 2.48 -0.07 -7.93
CA VAL A 247 1.13 0.42 -8.24
C VAL A 247 0.81 1.69 -7.44
N ALA A 248 1.17 1.73 -6.16
CA ALA A 248 0.98 2.92 -5.33
C ALA A 248 1.77 4.11 -5.83
N ARG A 249 3.03 3.91 -6.24
CA ARG A 249 3.87 4.95 -6.86
C ARG A 249 3.30 5.41 -8.21
N PHE A 250 2.85 4.48 -9.06
CA PHE A 250 2.20 4.78 -10.34
C PHE A 250 0.93 5.62 -10.14
N ILE A 251 0.11 5.31 -9.13
CA ILE A 251 -1.12 6.06 -8.81
C ILE A 251 -0.81 7.44 -8.23
N GLY A 252 0.13 7.52 -7.28
CA GLY A 252 0.65 8.77 -6.76
C GLY A 252 1.07 8.74 -5.27
N PRO A 253 1.75 9.81 -4.80
CA PRO A 253 2.47 9.84 -3.52
C PRO A 253 1.58 9.75 -2.28
N ALA A 254 0.25 9.93 -2.42
CA ALA A 254 -0.68 9.73 -1.33
C ALA A 254 -0.82 8.25 -0.95
N LEU A 255 -0.90 7.36 -1.95
CA LEU A 255 -1.03 5.92 -1.72
C LEU A 255 0.31 5.32 -1.29
N GLU A 256 1.42 5.79 -1.85
CA GLU A 256 2.78 5.38 -1.45
C GLU A 256 3.02 5.64 0.05
N ARG A 257 2.65 6.81 0.57
CA ARG A 257 2.74 7.11 2.01
C ARG A 257 1.85 6.24 2.89
N ILE A 258 0.71 5.78 2.36
CA ILE A 258 -0.17 4.85 3.09
C ILE A 258 0.50 3.47 3.18
N LEU A 259 1.19 3.03 2.13
CA LEU A 259 1.86 1.74 2.11
C LEU A 259 3.24 1.73 2.81
N ALA A 260 3.89 2.89 2.96
CA ALA A 260 5.24 3.02 3.52
C ALA A 260 5.50 2.27 4.85
N PRO A 261 4.55 2.14 5.81
CA PRO A 261 4.78 1.40 7.05
C PRO A 261 4.77 -0.13 6.90
N TYR A 262 4.33 -0.65 5.75
CA TYR A 262 4.16 -2.09 5.51
C TYR A 262 5.32 -2.63 4.67
N ARG A 263 5.71 -3.87 4.94
CA ARG A 263 6.72 -4.59 4.17
C ARG A 263 6.00 -5.56 3.25
N ILE A 264 6.09 -5.33 1.94
CA ILE A 264 5.51 -6.18 0.90
C ILE A 264 6.66 -6.59 0.01
N GLU A 265 7.33 -7.69 0.37
CA GLU A 265 8.58 -8.14 -0.25
C GLU A 265 8.37 -9.24 -1.29
N GLY A 266 7.18 -9.86 -1.30
CA GLY A 266 6.78 -10.90 -2.25
C GLY A 266 5.58 -10.50 -3.11
N PRO A 267 5.14 -11.41 -4.01
CA PRO A 267 3.91 -11.22 -4.77
C PRO A 267 2.71 -11.09 -3.83
N ALA A 268 1.78 -10.20 -4.17
CA ALA A 268 0.56 -9.97 -3.41
C ALA A 268 -0.61 -9.65 -4.33
N THR A 269 -1.76 -10.25 -4.04
CA THR A 269 -3.04 -9.93 -4.64
C THR A 269 -3.90 -9.15 -3.65
N ILE A 270 -4.44 -8.02 -4.09
CA ILE A 270 -5.37 -7.21 -3.32
C ILE A 270 -6.65 -7.08 -4.14
N ARG A 271 -7.81 -7.36 -3.54
CA ARG A 271 -9.10 -7.16 -4.20
C ARG A 271 -10.12 -6.55 -3.25
N GLY A 272 -11.03 -5.73 -3.76
CA GLY A 272 -12.16 -5.22 -2.99
C GLY A 272 -12.49 -3.78 -3.30
N THR A 273 -13.20 -3.16 -2.36
CA THR A 273 -13.82 -1.85 -2.57
C THR A 273 -13.28 -0.78 -1.62
N ALA A 274 -13.29 0.46 -2.08
CA ALA A 274 -12.91 1.62 -1.30
C ALA A 274 -13.84 2.79 -1.59
N HIS A 275 -14.51 3.29 -0.55
CA HIS A 275 -15.35 4.48 -0.58
C HIS A 275 -14.69 5.55 0.31
N VAL A 276 -14.12 6.59 -0.29
CA VAL A 276 -13.29 7.58 0.40
C VAL A 276 -13.71 9.01 0.07
N GLY A 277 -13.87 9.82 1.10
CA GLY A 277 -14.02 11.26 1.00
C GLY A 277 -12.68 11.92 0.67
N LEU A 278 -12.70 12.90 -0.23
CA LEU A 278 -11.56 13.72 -0.59
C LEU A 278 -11.70 15.13 0.02
N ARG A 279 -10.57 15.76 0.33
CA ARG A 279 -10.43 17.19 0.73
C ARG A 279 -11.60 17.72 1.60
N GLY A 280 -11.54 17.46 2.90
CA GLY A 280 -12.50 17.97 3.89
C GLY A 280 -13.67 17.03 4.20
N ASN A 281 -13.81 15.94 3.44
CA ASN A 281 -14.72 14.85 3.75
C ASN A 281 -13.95 13.70 4.45
N PRO A 282 -14.24 13.38 5.73
CA PRO A 282 -13.53 12.33 6.46
C PRO A 282 -14.00 10.91 6.10
N ALA A 283 -15.11 10.77 5.36
CA ALA A 283 -15.75 9.49 5.09
C ALA A 283 -14.76 8.46 4.56
N ARG A 284 -14.74 7.28 5.17
CA ARG A 284 -13.85 6.20 4.77
C ARG A 284 -14.49 4.85 5.09
N ASP A 285 -14.71 4.06 4.06
CA ASP A 285 -15.07 2.64 4.17
C ASP A 285 -14.29 1.89 3.09
N VAL A 286 -13.22 1.22 3.50
CA VAL A 286 -12.39 0.40 2.62
C VAL A 286 -12.49 -1.04 3.08
N ARG A 287 -12.76 -1.96 2.15
CA ARG A 287 -12.90 -3.39 2.39
C ARG A 287 -12.07 -4.14 1.36
N LEU A 288 -10.96 -4.71 1.80
CA LEU A 288 -10.04 -5.42 0.92
C LEU A 288 -9.86 -6.85 1.43
N HIS A 289 -9.72 -7.78 0.51
CA HIS A 289 -9.13 -9.07 0.75
C HIS A 289 -7.70 -9.04 0.22
N VAL A 290 -6.74 -9.37 1.08
CA VAL A 290 -5.31 -9.34 0.77
C VAL A 290 -4.77 -10.76 0.92
N GLU A 291 -4.04 -11.22 -0.09
CA GLU A 291 -3.30 -12.48 -0.07
C GLU A 291 -1.89 -12.22 -0.61
N GLY A 292 -0.86 -12.75 0.02
CA GLY A 292 0.49 -12.62 -0.52
C GLY A 292 1.56 -13.28 0.31
N GLU A 293 2.79 -13.16 -0.19
CA GLU A 293 3.99 -13.73 0.42
C GLU A 293 4.88 -12.63 1.02
N HIS A 294 5.64 -12.99 2.05
CA HIS A 294 6.57 -12.09 2.72
C HIS A 294 5.92 -10.76 3.15
N LEU A 295 4.68 -10.85 3.64
CA LEU A 295 3.90 -9.71 4.11
C LEU A 295 4.25 -9.39 5.56
N GLY A 296 4.57 -8.13 5.83
CA GLY A 296 5.05 -7.72 7.13
C GLY A 296 4.58 -6.35 7.58
N TRP A 297 4.60 -6.17 8.90
CA TRP A 297 4.42 -4.89 9.55
C TRP A 297 5.43 -4.78 10.69
N ARG A 298 6.35 -3.81 10.57
CA ARG A 298 7.43 -3.57 11.54
C ARG A 298 8.30 -4.81 11.74
N TRP A 299 8.28 -5.39 12.95
CA TRP A 299 9.11 -6.51 13.38
C TRP A 299 8.52 -7.88 13.00
N PHE A 300 7.26 -7.95 12.61
CA PHE A 300 6.62 -9.18 12.18
C PHE A 300 6.65 -9.28 10.65
N ARG A 301 6.98 -10.46 10.14
CA ARG A 301 6.87 -10.84 8.72
C ARG A 301 6.34 -12.26 8.64
N ALA A 302 5.23 -12.44 7.94
CA ALA A 302 4.69 -13.75 7.61
C ALA A 302 5.32 -14.25 6.30
N ASP A 303 5.51 -15.56 6.19
CA ASP A 303 5.98 -16.22 4.98
C ASP A 303 4.89 -16.13 3.89
N ARG A 304 3.64 -16.36 4.31
CA ARG A 304 2.42 -16.06 3.54
C ARG A 304 1.33 -15.55 4.47
N ALA A 305 0.42 -14.73 3.97
CA ALA A 305 -0.77 -14.32 4.70
C ALA A 305 -1.94 -14.05 3.78
N ALA A 306 -3.14 -14.44 4.22
CA ALA A 306 -4.42 -14.06 3.68
C ALA A 306 -5.27 -13.43 4.80
N PHE A 307 -5.93 -12.31 4.53
CA PHE A 307 -6.78 -11.63 5.51
C PHE A 307 -7.75 -10.64 4.87
N ASP A 308 -8.81 -10.31 5.61
CA ASP A 308 -9.74 -9.24 5.26
C ASP A 308 -9.38 -7.95 6.01
N LEU A 309 -9.14 -6.87 5.27
CA LEU A 309 -8.85 -5.55 5.79
C LEU A 309 -10.11 -4.67 5.72
N ARG A 310 -10.54 -4.11 6.85
CA ARG A 310 -11.57 -3.08 6.91
C ARG A 310 -11.01 -1.78 7.45
N MET A 311 -11.04 -0.70 6.67
CA MET A 311 -10.57 0.61 7.09
C MET A 311 -11.72 1.60 7.16
N GLY A 312 -12.10 1.96 8.38
CA GLY A 312 -12.99 3.08 8.68
C GLY A 312 -12.23 4.39 8.95
N GLU A 313 -12.95 5.40 9.41
CA GLU A 313 -12.36 6.70 9.77
C GLU A 313 -11.39 6.61 10.96
N ARG A 314 -11.77 5.87 12.00
CA ARG A 314 -11.02 5.79 13.27
C ARG A 314 -10.44 4.42 13.57
N ILE A 315 -10.90 3.39 12.88
CA ILE A 315 -10.58 2.00 13.17
C ILE A 315 -10.14 1.33 11.88
N THR A 316 -9.09 0.51 11.97
CA THR A 316 -8.72 -0.43 10.93
C THR A 316 -8.70 -1.82 11.54
N LEU A 317 -9.38 -2.78 10.89
CA LEU A 317 -9.46 -4.17 11.30
C LEU A 317 -8.73 -5.02 10.27
N ILE A 318 -7.99 -6.00 10.76
CA ILE A 318 -7.54 -7.17 10.01
C ILE A 318 -8.30 -8.35 10.62
N GLU A 319 -9.20 -8.92 9.87
CA GLU A 319 -10.08 -10.02 10.26
C GLU A 319 -9.69 -11.28 9.45
N ASN A 320 -10.06 -12.45 9.96
CA ASN A 320 -9.81 -13.73 9.28
C ASN A 320 -8.35 -13.89 8.86
N LEU A 321 -7.41 -13.48 9.72
CA LEU A 321 -5.98 -13.67 9.43
C LEU A 321 -5.67 -15.16 9.42
N ASP A 322 -5.21 -15.63 8.27
CA ASP A 322 -4.63 -16.96 8.05
C ASP A 322 -3.23 -16.74 7.46
N ALA A 323 -2.21 -17.02 8.25
CA ALA A 323 -0.82 -16.75 7.88
C ALA A 323 0.08 -17.93 8.24
N GLN A 324 1.25 -18.00 7.60
CA GLN A 324 2.32 -18.89 8.04
C GLN A 324 3.51 -18.08 8.51
N TRP A 325 4.11 -18.56 9.59
CA TRP A 325 5.32 -17.98 10.18
C TRP A 325 6.19 -19.09 10.74
N CYS A 326 7.43 -19.16 10.26
CA CYS A 326 8.40 -20.18 10.68
C CYS A 326 7.86 -21.60 10.46
N GLY A 327 7.13 -21.84 9.36
CA GLY A 327 6.54 -23.14 9.03
C GLY A 327 5.31 -23.55 9.86
N GLY A 328 4.87 -22.73 10.83
CA GLY A 328 3.61 -22.95 11.56
C GLY A 328 2.51 -22.01 11.11
N ASP A 329 1.28 -22.31 11.51
CA ASP A 329 0.10 -21.52 11.16
C ASP A 329 -0.17 -20.44 12.23
N VAL A 330 -0.54 -19.25 11.77
CA VAL A 330 -0.87 -18.09 12.60
C VAL A 330 -2.28 -17.63 12.24
N ASN A 331 -3.18 -17.70 13.21
CA ASN A 331 -4.57 -17.30 13.05
C ASN A 331 -4.94 -16.18 14.00
N GLY A 332 -5.83 -15.27 13.60
CA GLY A 332 -6.31 -14.26 14.54
C GLY A 332 -6.93 -13.02 13.91
N HIS A 333 -6.88 -11.93 14.68
CA HIS A 333 -7.34 -10.63 14.22
C HIS A 333 -6.53 -9.49 14.87
N LEU A 334 -6.46 -8.36 14.15
CA LEU A 334 -5.81 -7.15 14.63
C LEU A 334 -6.77 -5.97 14.51
N ARG A 335 -6.67 -5.06 15.48
CA ARG A 335 -7.43 -3.82 15.51
C ARG A 335 -6.47 -2.65 15.74
N PHE A 336 -6.57 -1.66 14.87
CA PHE A 336 -5.81 -0.42 14.96
C PHE A 336 -6.74 0.76 15.16
N GLU A 337 -6.51 1.55 16.19
CA GLU A 337 -7.28 2.77 16.46
C GLU A 337 -6.44 3.99 16.11
N LYS A 338 -6.99 4.86 15.26
CA LYS A 338 -6.37 6.07 14.73
C LYS A 338 -6.96 7.31 15.41
N PRO A 339 -6.15 8.31 15.78
CA PRO A 339 -6.65 9.63 16.17
C PRO A 339 -7.39 10.30 15.00
N ALA A 340 -8.38 11.13 15.30
CA ALA A 340 -9.16 11.86 14.28
C ALA A 340 -8.32 12.76 13.35
N LEU A 341 -7.09 13.10 13.73
CA LEU A 341 -6.22 14.05 13.00
C LEU A 341 -5.00 13.40 12.33
N THR A 342 -4.80 12.07 12.46
CA THR A 342 -3.60 11.40 11.93
C THR A 342 -3.91 10.00 11.39
N ASN A 343 -3.29 9.64 10.26
CA ASN A 343 -3.38 8.26 9.74
C ASN A 343 -2.53 7.24 10.51
N ALA A 344 -1.63 7.70 11.39
CA ALA A 344 -0.83 6.82 12.23
C ALA A 344 -1.71 6.19 13.33
N PRO A 345 -1.70 4.86 13.48
CA PRO A 345 -2.42 4.23 14.57
C PRO A 345 -1.83 4.68 15.92
N ARG A 346 -2.69 4.96 16.90
CA ARG A 346 -2.31 5.22 18.28
C ARG A 346 -2.35 3.97 19.13
N ARG A 347 -3.31 3.09 18.89
CA ARG A 347 -3.45 1.83 19.63
C ARG A 347 -3.54 0.67 18.67
N CYS A 348 -2.86 -0.41 19.00
CA CYS A 348 -2.96 -1.69 18.33
C CYS A 348 -3.40 -2.72 19.37
N SER A 349 -4.44 -3.48 19.04
CA SER A 349 -4.85 -4.68 19.77
C SER A 349 -4.76 -5.88 18.83
N MET A 350 -4.32 -7.03 19.36
CA MET A 350 -4.17 -8.26 18.60
C MET A 350 -4.54 -9.45 19.47
N ASP A 351 -5.20 -10.42 18.86
CA ASP A 351 -5.46 -11.73 19.42
C ASP A 351 -5.02 -12.76 18.39
N LEU A 352 -3.89 -13.41 18.66
CA LEU A 352 -3.19 -14.31 17.75
C LEU A 352 -3.02 -15.69 18.38
N ILE A 353 -3.16 -16.72 17.57
CA ILE A 353 -2.86 -18.12 17.91
C ILE A 353 -1.82 -18.61 16.91
N ILE A 354 -0.73 -19.18 17.42
CA ILE A 354 0.34 -19.79 16.63
C ILE A 354 0.29 -21.29 16.90
N SER A 355 0.33 -22.10 15.85
CA SER A 355 0.30 -23.56 15.95
C SER A 355 1.48 -24.18 15.20
N GLY A 356 2.32 -24.91 15.92
CA GLY A 356 3.35 -25.75 15.31
C GLY A 356 4.48 -25.02 14.58
N ALA A 357 4.82 -23.78 14.97
CA ALA A 357 5.95 -23.06 14.40
C ALA A 357 7.27 -23.78 14.69
N ASN A 358 8.16 -23.86 13.71
CA ASN A 358 9.49 -24.43 13.87
C ASN A 358 10.29 -23.60 14.89
N LEU A 359 10.63 -24.21 16.02
CA LEU A 359 11.33 -23.51 17.11
C LEU A 359 12.68 -22.92 16.68
N PRO A 360 13.56 -23.63 15.92
CA PRO A 360 14.80 -23.06 15.39
C PRO A 360 14.57 -21.73 14.64
N SER A 361 13.69 -21.74 13.64
CA SER A 361 13.38 -20.55 12.85
C SER A 361 12.76 -19.43 13.70
N ALA A 362 11.90 -19.79 14.66
CA ALA A 362 11.32 -18.81 15.58
C ALA A 362 12.38 -18.12 16.45
N VAL A 363 13.43 -18.85 16.89
CA VAL A 363 14.51 -18.29 17.70
C VAL A 363 15.43 -17.37 16.88
N GLU A 364 15.72 -17.73 15.62
CA GLU A 364 16.49 -16.89 14.69
C GLU A 364 15.84 -15.52 14.46
N VAL A 365 14.51 -15.45 14.31
CA VAL A 365 13.81 -14.17 14.09
C VAL A 365 14.08 -13.17 15.22
N PHE A 366 14.30 -13.64 16.44
CA PHE A 366 14.52 -12.78 17.61
C PHE A 366 15.99 -12.60 17.98
N ARG A 367 16.94 -13.25 17.28
CA ARG A 367 18.37 -13.10 17.55
C ARG A 367 19.25 -13.28 16.31
N ASP A 368 20.31 -12.48 16.22
CA ASP A 368 21.47 -12.77 15.38
C ASP A 368 22.25 -13.97 15.97
N VAL A 369 21.75 -15.20 15.81
CA VAL A 369 22.45 -16.43 16.21
C VAL A 369 22.90 -17.15 14.94
N GLU A 370 24.21 -17.28 14.76
CA GLU A 370 24.83 -17.95 13.61
C GLU A 370 24.67 -19.48 13.64
N ASP A 371 24.35 -20.08 14.80
CA ASP A 371 24.28 -21.53 15.02
C ASP A 371 22.85 -22.00 15.40
N ALA A 372 21.89 -21.85 14.50
CA ALA A 372 20.51 -22.27 14.72
C ALA A 372 20.25 -23.78 14.50
N GLU A 373 21.19 -24.49 13.87
CA GLU A 373 21.08 -25.90 13.50
C GLU A 373 21.02 -26.86 14.71
N ALA A 374 21.30 -26.39 15.92
CA ALA A 374 21.29 -27.21 17.14
C ALA A 374 19.93 -27.24 17.88
N TYR A 375 18.91 -26.57 17.33
CA TYR A 375 17.58 -26.50 17.94
C TYR A 375 16.63 -27.50 17.27
N GLU A 376 15.70 -28.05 18.04
CA GLU A 376 14.60 -28.89 17.55
C GLU A 376 13.33 -28.52 18.30
N GLY A 377 12.17 -28.89 17.76
CA GLY A 377 10.87 -28.76 18.42
C GLY A 377 9.88 -27.84 17.71
N ALA A 378 8.65 -27.86 18.18
CA ALA A 378 7.54 -27.06 17.68
C ALA A 378 7.01 -26.11 18.76
N LEU A 379 6.71 -24.88 18.37
CA LEU A 379 6.19 -23.81 19.21
C LEU A 379 4.73 -23.55 18.87
N SER A 380 3.88 -23.60 19.89
CA SER A 380 2.48 -23.17 19.83
C SER A 380 2.21 -22.15 20.92
N GLY A 381 1.24 -21.27 20.71
CA GLY A 381 0.95 -20.25 21.70
C GLY A 381 -0.26 -19.40 21.34
N GLN A 382 -0.68 -18.61 22.32
CA GLN A 382 -1.67 -17.55 22.12
C GLN A 382 -1.14 -16.25 22.70
N LEU A 383 -1.43 -15.15 22.02
CA LEU A 383 -1.10 -13.80 22.45
C LEU A 383 -2.32 -12.90 22.30
N ALA A 384 -2.82 -12.40 23.42
CA ALA A 384 -3.78 -11.30 23.49
C ALA A 384 -3.03 -10.06 23.97
N LEU A 385 -2.93 -9.01 23.16
CA LEU A 385 -2.09 -7.84 23.45
C LEU A 385 -2.76 -6.54 23.01
N SER A 386 -2.61 -5.48 23.81
CA SER A 386 -2.87 -4.09 23.44
C SER A 386 -1.62 -3.23 23.71
N ALA A 387 -1.28 -2.35 22.79
CA ALA A 387 -0.12 -1.45 22.91
C ALA A 387 -0.34 -0.12 22.18
N ASP A 388 0.52 0.87 22.45
CA ASP A 388 0.66 2.04 21.59
C ASP A 388 1.26 1.58 20.24
N ALA A 389 0.64 1.97 19.13
CA ALA A 389 1.08 1.52 17.81
C ALA A 389 2.27 2.34 17.25
N GLY A 390 2.78 3.33 17.99
CA GLY A 390 3.95 4.14 17.69
C GLY A 390 5.30 3.47 18.01
N SER A 391 6.38 4.25 18.09
CA SER A 391 7.75 3.74 18.22
C SER A 391 8.00 2.91 19.50
N ASN A 392 7.24 3.17 20.57
CA ASN A 392 7.41 2.54 21.89
C ASN A 392 6.48 1.34 22.13
N PHE A 393 6.10 0.63 21.06
CA PHE A 393 5.14 -0.49 21.10
C PHE A 393 5.37 -1.46 22.26
N TRP A 394 6.57 -2.07 22.34
CA TRP A 394 6.87 -3.06 23.37
C TRP A 394 6.86 -2.51 24.79
N ASN A 395 7.18 -1.22 24.98
CA ASN A 395 7.23 -0.59 26.30
C ASN A 395 5.83 -0.26 26.85
N THR A 396 4.82 -0.21 25.99
CA THR A 396 3.43 0.09 26.35
C THR A 396 2.53 -1.13 26.26
N ALA A 397 3.10 -2.26 25.83
CA ALA A 397 2.41 -3.52 25.65
C ALA A 397 1.81 -4.00 26.98
N THR A 398 0.52 -4.33 26.94
CA THR A 398 -0.24 -4.93 28.05
C THR A 398 -1.10 -6.05 27.48
N GLY A 399 -1.16 -7.19 28.15
CA GLY A 399 -1.84 -8.36 27.62
C GLY A 399 -1.54 -9.63 28.40
N SER A 400 -1.81 -10.77 27.78
CA SER A 400 -1.56 -12.09 28.34
C SER A 400 -1.49 -13.14 27.23
N GLY A 401 -0.96 -14.30 27.57
CA GLY A 401 -0.86 -15.39 26.64
C GLY A 401 -0.37 -16.67 27.29
N TRP A 402 -0.23 -17.68 26.44
CA TRP A 402 0.43 -18.93 26.80
C TRP A 402 1.36 -19.37 25.68
N LEU A 403 2.32 -20.20 26.05
CA LEU A 403 3.34 -20.78 25.19
C LEU A 403 3.47 -22.27 25.54
N ASP A 404 3.52 -23.11 24.51
CA ASP A 404 3.81 -24.53 24.59
C ASP A 404 4.90 -24.85 23.57
N ILE A 405 6.01 -25.41 24.03
CA ILE A 405 7.06 -25.98 23.18
C ILE A 405 6.98 -27.49 23.37
N GLN A 406 6.92 -28.23 22.27
CA GLN A 406 6.88 -29.69 22.26
C GLN A 406 8.08 -30.26 21.51
N ASP A 407 8.55 -31.43 21.96
CA ASP A 407 9.64 -32.18 21.33
C ASP A 407 10.92 -31.35 21.09
N GLY A 408 11.15 -30.33 21.92
CA GLY A 408 12.25 -29.39 21.73
C GLY A 408 13.32 -29.50 22.79
N TYR A 409 14.59 -29.38 22.41
CA TYR A 409 15.68 -29.36 23.39
C TYR A 409 15.76 -28.00 24.10
N VAL A 410 14.81 -27.73 25.02
CA VAL A 410 14.63 -26.39 25.64
C VAL A 410 15.87 -25.94 26.42
N LEU A 411 16.60 -26.87 27.05
CA LEU A 411 17.84 -26.55 27.76
C LEU A 411 19.02 -26.21 26.83
N SER A 412 18.90 -26.52 25.53
CA SER A 412 19.86 -26.08 24.51
C SER A 412 19.64 -24.63 24.09
N ILE A 413 18.48 -24.03 24.42
CA ILE A 413 18.24 -22.60 24.18
C ILE A 413 19.29 -21.81 24.99
N PRO A 414 20.02 -20.85 24.38
CA PRO A 414 21.15 -20.16 25.04
C PRO A 414 20.80 -19.52 26.39
N LEU A 415 19.55 -19.10 26.58
CA LEU A 415 19.05 -18.58 27.85
C LEU A 415 19.30 -19.54 29.03
N PHE A 416 19.18 -20.84 28.80
CA PHE A 416 19.34 -21.90 29.81
C PHE A 416 20.74 -22.49 29.85
N GLY A 417 21.68 -22.07 28.99
CA GLY A 417 23.01 -22.68 28.88
C GLY A 417 23.80 -22.70 30.19
N GLY A 418 23.64 -21.67 31.05
CA GLY A 418 24.25 -21.67 32.39
C GLY A 418 23.67 -22.76 33.31
N LEU A 419 22.36 -22.97 33.27
CA LEU A 419 21.71 -24.06 34.00
C LEU A 419 22.17 -25.43 33.48
N SER A 420 22.28 -25.59 32.15
CA SER A 420 22.74 -26.82 31.50
C SER A 420 24.14 -27.23 31.96
N LYS A 421 25.05 -26.27 32.23
CA LYS A 421 26.37 -26.52 32.81
C LYS A 421 26.28 -27.08 34.23
N TYR A 422 25.46 -26.49 35.10
CA TYR A 422 25.24 -27.00 36.48
C TYR A 422 24.64 -28.42 36.46
N LEU A 423 23.64 -28.65 35.61
CA LEU A 423 22.97 -29.95 35.50
C LEU A 423 23.91 -31.04 34.96
N SER A 424 24.71 -30.72 33.94
CA SER A 424 25.66 -31.65 33.34
C SER A 424 26.80 -32.03 34.30
N ALA A 425 27.17 -31.12 35.21
CA ALA A 425 28.15 -31.42 36.27
C ALA A 425 27.62 -32.44 37.30
N LEU A 426 26.31 -32.48 37.55
CA LEU A 426 25.69 -33.45 38.46
C LEU A 426 25.46 -34.80 37.79
N ILE A 427 24.90 -34.79 36.58
CA ILE A 427 24.61 -35.97 35.78
C ILE A 427 25.10 -35.68 34.35
N PRO A 428 26.17 -36.35 33.88
CA PRO A 428 26.64 -36.18 32.51
C PRO A 428 25.51 -36.37 31.49
N GLY A 429 25.34 -35.41 30.58
CA GLY A 429 24.31 -35.42 29.52
C GLY A 429 22.91 -34.93 29.93
N LEU A 430 22.66 -34.66 31.22
CA LEU A 430 21.33 -34.22 31.69
C LEU A 430 20.91 -32.86 31.10
N GLY A 431 21.86 -31.93 30.94
CA GLY A 431 21.61 -30.56 30.48
C GLY A 431 21.20 -30.41 29.01
N TYR A 432 21.17 -31.49 28.23
CA TYR A 432 20.91 -31.42 26.78
C TYR A 432 19.82 -32.39 26.29
N ALA A 433 19.60 -33.53 26.96
CA ALA A 433 18.80 -34.62 26.38
C ALA A 433 17.43 -34.89 27.02
N SER A 434 17.06 -34.21 28.13
CA SER A 434 16.01 -34.74 29.02
C SER A 434 14.74 -33.89 29.18
N GLN A 435 14.63 -32.75 28.48
CA GLN A 435 13.52 -31.79 28.60
C GLN A 435 13.02 -31.43 27.21
N ARG A 436 11.85 -31.94 26.87
CA ARG A 436 11.25 -31.77 25.55
C ARG A 436 10.09 -30.79 25.53
N ASP A 437 9.42 -30.63 26.67
CA ASP A 437 8.16 -29.90 26.72
C ASP A 437 8.22 -28.74 27.71
N LEU A 438 7.98 -27.52 27.23
CA LEU A 438 7.85 -26.30 28.06
C LEU A 438 6.44 -25.75 27.94
N ARG A 439 5.79 -25.53 29.07
CA ARG A 439 4.50 -24.82 29.15
C ARG A 439 4.63 -23.58 30.00
N SER A 440 4.06 -22.48 29.55
CA SER A 440 4.01 -21.25 30.36
C SER A 440 2.78 -20.44 30.04
N SER A 441 2.13 -19.93 31.08
CA SER A 441 1.25 -18.77 30.96
C SER A 441 2.02 -17.51 31.34
N PHE A 442 1.66 -16.37 30.76
CA PHE A 442 2.29 -15.11 31.08
C PHE A 442 1.30 -13.93 31.02
N GLN A 443 1.63 -12.89 31.77
CA GLN A 443 0.99 -11.58 31.69
C GLN A 443 2.00 -10.54 31.25
N ILE A 444 1.55 -9.58 30.48
CA ILE A 444 2.33 -8.42 30.03
C ILE A 444 1.68 -7.18 30.63
N ARG A 445 2.45 -6.33 31.29
CA ARG A 445 2.01 -5.01 31.77
C ARG A 445 3.13 -4.01 31.59
N ASP A 446 2.85 -2.90 30.90
CA ASP A 446 3.78 -1.80 30.66
C ASP A 446 5.17 -2.29 30.18
N GLY A 447 5.15 -3.22 29.22
CA GLY A 447 6.35 -3.81 28.64
C GLY A 447 7.14 -4.78 29.54
N ARG A 448 6.54 -5.23 30.65
CA ARG A 448 7.07 -6.29 31.50
C ARG A 448 6.25 -7.56 31.34
N ILE A 449 6.89 -8.63 30.88
CA ILE A 449 6.38 -9.99 30.89
C ILE A 449 6.61 -10.58 32.28
N ALA A 450 5.60 -11.20 32.87
CA ALA A 450 5.69 -11.96 34.11
C ALA A 450 5.08 -13.36 33.91
N ALA A 451 5.84 -14.39 34.30
CA ALA A 451 5.41 -15.77 34.28
C ALA A 451 5.53 -16.36 35.69
N SER A 452 4.45 -16.97 36.18
CA SER A 452 4.38 -17.51 37.54
C SER A 452 4.58 -19.02 37.63
N ASP A 453 4.39 -19.71 36.52
CA ASP A 453 4.15 -21.16 36.45
C ASP A 453 4.75 -21.78 35.18
N ALA A 454 5.82 -21.19 34.63
CA ALA A 454 6.55 -21.79 33.53
C ALA A 454 7.12 -23.14 34.00
N LEU A 455 6.71 -24.21 33.32
CA LEU A 455 6.95 -25.59 33.69
C LEU A 455 7.60 -26.32 32.53
N LEU A 456 8.81 -26.80 32.77
CA LEU A 456 9.53 -27.66 31.85
C LEU A 456 9.45 -29.10 32.37
N LEU A 457 8.84 -29.96 31.59
CA LEU A 457 8.63 -31.36 31.91
C LEU A 457 9.74 -32.22 31.27
N GLY A 458 10.24 -33.17 32.06
CA GLY A 458 11.30 -34.06 31.63
C GLY A 458 11.25 -35.38 32.38
N ARG A 459 11.96 -36.38 31.85
CA ARG A 459 11.93 -37.75 32.39
C ARG A 459 12.65 -37.88 33.74
N LEU A 460 13.70 -37.09 33.95
CA LEU A 460 14.57 -37.18 35.14
C LEU A 460 14.38 -35.99 36.09
N ILE A 461 14.01 -34.83 35.55
CA ILE A 461 13.82 -33.61 36.32
C ILE A 461 12.61 -32.84 35.82
N THR A 462 12.00 -32.10 36.73
CA THR A 462 11.00 -31.07 36.42
C THR A 462 11.59 -29.72 36.79
N ILE A 463 11.48 -28.74 35.91
CA ILE A 463 11.96 -27.37 36.16
C ILE A 463 10.77 -26.43 36.23
N GLN A 464 10.68 -25.67 37.32
CA GLN A 464 9.68 -24.63 37.52
C GLN A 464 10.37 -23.28 37.51
N VAL A 465 9.91 -22.37 36.67
CA VAL A 465 10.44 -21.02 36.52
C VAL A 465 9.36 -20.02 36.92
N LYS A 466 9.72 -19.11 37.82
CA LYS A 466 8.91 -17.96 38.20
C LYS A 466 9.74 -16.71 38.07
N GLY A 467 9.27 -15.75 37.28
CA GLY A 467 10.07 -14.58 37.02
C GLY A 467 9.41 -13.58 36.11
N SER A 468 10.22 -12.63 35.66
CA SER A 468 9.78 -11.56 34.80
C SER A 468 10.92 -11.04 33.95
N TYR A 469 10.55 -10.47 32.82
CA TYR A 469 11.44 -9.88 31.85
C TYR A 469 10.83 -8.55 31.39
N THR A 470 11.62 -7.48 31.39
CA THR A 470 11.21 -6.22 30.80
C THR A 470 11.89 -6.08 29.45
N PHE A 471 11.13 -5.80 28.39
CA PHE A 471 11.67 -5.70 27.02
C PHE A 471 12.89 -4.77 26.96
N GLY A 472 13.98 -5.26 26.35
CA GLY A 472 15.24 -4.52 26.24
C GLY A 472 16.03 -4.33 27.55
N LYS A 473 15.61 -4.92 28.66
CA LYS A 473 16.27 -4.84 29.97
C LYS A 473 16.62 -6.23 30.52
N ASP A 474 16.85 -6.30 31.83
CA ASP A 474 17.23 -7.51 32.53
C ASP A 474 16.05 -8.45 32.80
N ILE A 475 16.35 -9.74 32.77
CA ILE A 475 15.57 -10.84 33.29
C ILE A 475 15.78 -10.91 34.80
N SER A 476 14.73 -11.26 35.53
CA SER A 476 14.82 -11.66 36.93
C SER A 476 13.89 -12.86 37.13
N ALA A 477 14.48 -14.03 37.33
CA ALA A 477 13.73 -15.26 37.51
C ALA A 477 14.36 -16.17 38.57
N ARG A 478 13.49 -16.87 39.29
CA ARG A 478 13.85 -17.98 40.19
C ARG A 478 13.47 -19.28 39.51
N VAL A 479 14.41 -20.22 39.52
CA VAL A 479 14.31 -21.50 38.85
C VAL A 479 14.48 -22.61 39.86
N GLN A 480 13.48 -23.46 40.00
CA GLN A 480 13.49 -24.60 40.89
C GLN A 480 13.58 -25.88 40.07
N VAL A 481 14.60 -26.69 40.31
CA VAL A 481 14.82 -27.99 39.67
C VAL A 481 14.48 -29.09 40.67
N LYS A 482 13.47 -29.90 40.36
CA LYS A 482 13.07 -31.06 41.16
C LYS A 482 13.55 -32.33 40.47
N PHE A 483 14.22 -33.21 41.21
CA PHE A 483 14.64 -34.51 40.71
C PHE A 483 13.54 -35.55 40.91
N LEU A 484 13.25 -36.29 39.85
CA LEU A 484 12.35 -37.44 39.91
C LEU A 484 13.12 -38.64 40.47
N LYS A 485 12.49 -39.41 41.35
CA LYS A 485 13.17 -40.51 42.09
C LYS A 485 13.68 -41.60 41.15
N GLU A 486 12.98 -41.81 40.05
CA GLU A 486 13.33 -42.80 39.02
C GLU A 486 14.41 -42.21 38.12
N GLY A 487 15.61 -42.82 38.15
CA GLY A 487 16.74 -42.43 37.29
C GLY A 487 17.85 -41.61 37.98
N LEU A 488 17.81 -41.41 39.29
CA LEU A 488 18.94 -40.85 40.03
C LEU A 488 20.05 -41.89 40.22
N THR A 489 21.29 -41.50 39.92
CA THR A 489 22.47 -42.35 40.19
C THR A 489 22.84 -42.31 41.67
N ALA A 490 23.54 -43.34 42.16
CA ALA A 490 24.00 -43.41 43.56
C ALA A 490 24.80 -42.17 44.00
N THR A 491 25.58 -41.58 43.09
CA THR A 491 26.34 -40.34 43.30
C THR A 491 25.42 -39.16 43.61
N VAL A 492 24.36 -38.99 42.83
CA VAL A 492 23.38 -37.91 43.01
C VAL A 492 22.55 -38.15 44.25
N THR A 493 22.13 -39.39 44.48
CA THR A 493 21.43 -39.77 45.71
C THR A 493 22.25 -39.40 46.94
N ARG A 494 23.57 -39.67 46.95
CA ARG A 494 24.50 -39.32 48.04
C ARG A 494 24.63 -37.81 48.28
N LEU A 495 24.57 -37.02 47.21
CA LEU A 495 24.63 -35.56 47.29
C LEU A 495 23.30 -34.94 47.78
N LEU A 496 22.17 -35.61 47.52
CA LEU A 496 20.81 -35.14 47.82
C LEU A 496 20.16 -35.84 49.03
N THR A 497 20.91 -36.54 49.89
CA THR A 497 20.36 -37.33 51.03
C THR A 497 19.74 -36.51 52.17
N SER A 498 19.69 -35.19 52.10
CA SER A 498 19.05 -34.36 53.12
C SER A 498 17.54 -34.20 52.87
N PRO A 499 16.68 -34.15 53.90
CA PRO A 499 15.23 -33.95 53.73
C PRO A 499 14.88 -32.63 53.00
N LEU A 500 15.76 -31.62 53.09
CA LEU A 500 15.60 -30.28 52.50
C LEU A 500 16.11 -30.17 51.04
N THR A 501 16.76 -31.20 50.48
CA THR A 501 17.51 -31.10 49.20
C THR A 501 16.80 -31.64 47.95
N LYS A 502 15.51 -31.99 48.04
CA LYS A 502 14.79 -32.59 46.89
C LYS A 502 14.60 -31.62 45.71
N ALA A 503 14.84 -30.33 45.91
CA ALA A 503 14.81 -29.32 44.87
C ALA A 503 16.06 -28.42 44.96
N LEU A 504 16.69 -28.13 43.82
CA LEU A 504 17.73 -27.11 43.69
C LEU A 504 17.11 -25.80 43.25
N GLU A 505 17.59 -24.67 43.79
CA GLU A 505 17.13 -23.35 43.38
C GLU A 505 18.27 -22.51 42.80
N PHE A 506 17.97 -21.89 41.66
CA PHE A 506 18.83 -20.98 40.95
C PHE A 506 18.14 -19.64 40.73
N GLU A 507 18.95 -18.60 40.60
CA GLU A 507 18.55 -17.28 40.19
C GLU A 507 19.14 -16.99 38.80
N LEU A 508 18.29 -16.48 37.91
CA LEU A 508 18.62 -16.03 36.56
C LEU A 508 18.45 -14.52 36.49
N THR A 509 19.55 -13.82 36.17
CA THR A 509 19.62 -12.37 36.02
C THR A 509 20.36 -11.97 34.73
N GLY A 510 20.46 -10.66 34.46
CA GLY A 510 21.12 -10.13 33.26
C GLY A 510 20.20 -10.11 32.05
N THR A 511 20.75 -9.96 30.85
CA THR A 511 19.95 -9.83 29.62
C THR A 511 19.71 -11.19 28.97
N PRO A 512 18.73 -11.34 28.04
CA PRO A 512 18.58 -12.55 27.26
C PRO A 512 19.86 -12.96 26.49
N LYS A 513 20.66 -11.97 26.04
CA LYS A 513 21.92 -12.21 25.33
C LYS A 513 23.06 -12.63 26.27
N GLU A 514 23.08 -12.10 27.50
CA GLU A 514 24.09 -12.40 28.52
C GLU A 514 23.45 -12.89 29.83
N PRO A 515 22.87 -14.10 29.85
CA PRO A 515 22.21 -14.62 31.03
C PRO A 515 23.20 -14.99 32.13
N ARG A 516 22.91 -14.60 33.37
CA ARG A 516 23.72 -14.87 34.56
C ARG A 516 22.99 -15.81 35.50
N TRP A 517 23.53 -17.00 35.68
CA TRP A 517 22.97 -18.06 36.52
C TRP A 517 23.74 -18.19 37.83
N ARG A 518 23.02 -18.29 38.96
CA ARG A 518 23.64 -18.50 40.28
C ARG A 518 22.80 -19.46 41.14
N PRO A 519 23.42 -20.42 41.84
CA PRO A 519 22.72 -21.23 42.84
C PRO A 519 22.40 -20.39 44.08
N VAL A 520 21.18 -20.50 44.63
CA VAL A 520 20.72 -19.70 45.79
C VAL A 520 20.45 -20.56 47.01
N ASN A 521 19.74 -21.68 46.85
CA ASN A 521 19.38 -22.58 47.95
C ASN A 521 20.05 -23.94 47.71
N THR A 522 21.37 -23.97 47.78
CA THR A 522 22.18 -25.16 47.48
C THR A 522 23.06 -25.52 48.69
N PRO A 523 23.10 -26.79 49.14
CA PRO A 523 23.97 -27.22 50.23
C PRO A 523 25.44 -26.88 50.00
N ASP A 524 26.18 -26.57 51.06
CA ASP A 524 27.62 -26.26 50.99
C ASP A 524 28.44 -27.32 50.27
N ARG A 525 28.08 -28.61 50.43
CA ARG A 525 28.74 -29.73 49.72
C ARG A 525 28.56 -29.63 48.20
N LEU A 526 27.37 -29.25 47.75
CA LEU A 526 27.05 -29.07 46.33
C LEU A 526 27.66 -27.76 45.79
N LEU A 527 27.68 -26.68 46.57
CA LEU A 527 28.37 -25.44 46.20
C LEU A 527 29.87 -25.67 46.00
N LYS A 528 30.53 -26.37 46.93
CA LYS A 528 31.95 -26.75 46.80
C LYS A 528 32.19 -27.67 45.61
N PHE A 529 31.27 -28.59 45.34
CA PHE A 529 31.33 -29.46 44.15
C PHE A 529 31.28 -28.64 42.86
N PHE A 530 30.33 -27.70 42.73
CA PHE A 530 30.24 -26.82 41.57
C PHE A 530 31.46 -25.93 41.41
N ALA A 531 31.96 -25.33 42.50
CA ALA A 531 33.16 -24.51 42.48
C ALA A 531 34.39 -25.30 41.97
N LYS A 532 34.49 -26.58 42.35
CA LYS A 532 35.56 -27.47 41.90
C LYS A 532 35.42 -27.86 40.42
N GLN A 533 34.20 -28.15 39.96
CA GLN A 533 33.94 -28.68 38.61
C GLN A 533 33.86 -27.59 37.53
N LEU A 534 33.35 -26.41 37.86
CA LEU A 534 33.09 -25.34 36.89
C LEU A 534 34.14 -24.22 36.90
N GLY A 535 35.14 -24.27 37.80
CA GLY A 535 36.15 -23.23 37.97
C GLY A 535 35.61 -21.95 38.62
N SER A 536 36.50 -21.07 39.08
CA SER A 536 36.19 -19.86 39.88
C SER A 536 35.47 -18.76 39.07
N VAL A 537 34.20 -18.98 38.72
CA VAL A 537 33.29 -17.95 38.17
C VAL A 537 32.14 -17.66 39.15
N ILE A 538 32.27 -18.08 40.41
CA ILE A 538 31.25 -17.89 41.45
C ILE A 538 31.70 -16.76 42.37
N PRO A 539 31.11 -15.55 42.32
CA PRO A 539 31.27 -14.60 43.41
C PRO A 539 30.49 -15.13 44.61
N LEU A 540 31.21 -15.73 45.55
CA LEU A 540 30.67 -16.12 46.84
C LEU A 540 30.25 -14.84 47.58
N ARG A 541 29.01 -14.80 48.05
CA ARG A 541 28.51 -13.73 48.90
C ARG A 541 29.29 -13.78 50.23
N ASN A 542 29.98 -12.69 50.56
CA ASN A 542 30.55 -12.50 51.90
C ASN A 542 29.43 -12.59 52.95
N SER A 543 29.63 -13.45 53.94
CA SER A 543 28.77 -13.64 55.11
C SER A 543 28.70 -12.35 55.94
N PRO A 544 27.54 -12.01 56.54
CA PRO A 544 27.36 -10.81 57.35
C PRO A 544 27.90 -11.05 58.77
N ASN A 545 29.22 -11.00 58.94
CA ASN A 545 29.85 -10.77 60.24
C ASN A 545 31.34 -10.49 60.03
N GLY A 546 31.68 -9.22 59.92
CA GLY A 546 33.06 -8.74 59.89
C GLY A 546 33.05 -7.29 60.33
N LYS A 547 33.62 -7.04 61.52
CA LYS A 547 33.76 -5.73 62.16
C LYS A 547 34.29 -4.69 61.18
N ILE A 548 33.74 -3.49 61.28
CA ILE A 548 34.28 -2.28 60.68
C ILE A 548 35.53 -1.93 61.48
N ASP A 549 36.70 -2.24 60.94
CA ASP A 549 37.94 -1.56 61.32
C ASP A 549 38.19 -0.48 60.27
N SER A 550 38.09 0.76 60.71
CA SER A 550 38.51 1.96 59.98
C SER A 550 40.01 1.92 59.72
N PRO A 551 40.49 2.49 58.60
CA PRO A 551 41.72 3.25 58.69
C PRO A 551 41.58 4.68 58.14
N SER A 552 42.17 5.54 58.96
CA SER A 552 42.64 6.91 58.75
C SER A 552 43.03 7.31 57.32
N GLU A 553 42.69 8.57 57.05
CA GLU A 553 43.43 9.55 56.24
C GLU A 553 44.87 9.20 55.87
N SER A 554 45.21 9.36 54.58
CA SER A 554 46.17 10.38 54.13
C SER A 554 46.28 10.39 52.60
N ASN A 555 46.06 11.57 52.02
CA ASN A 555 46.41 11.97 50.65
C ASN A 555 47.96 12.13 50.54
N PRO A 556 48.58 12.33 49.35
CA PRO A 556 48.11 13.15 48.22
C PRO A 556 47.84 12.40 46.91
#